data_AF-A0A436FH69-F1
#
_entry.id   AF-A0A436FH69-F1
#
_cell.length_a   1.000
_cell.length_b   1.000
_cell.length_c   1.000
_cell.angle_alpha   90.00
_cell.angle_beta   90.00
_cell.angle_gamma   90.00
#
_symmetry.space_group_name_H-M   'P 1'
#
loop_
_entity.id
_entity.type
_entity.pdbx_description
1 polymer ?
#
loop_
_entity_poly.entity_id
_entity_poly.type
_entity_poly.pdbx_seq_one_letter_code
_entity_poly.pdbx_strand_id
1 'polypeptide(L)' 'FIGIDGLPNEGVQMVNKGELTATFTYVTPGAEGLRQAIKFLNGEKVEKTITLPTEKITKENAAQVLKDNGL' A
#
# COMPACT_ATOMS: atom_id res chain seq x y z
N PHE A 1 2.32 18.75 5.24
CA PHE A 1 3.31 17.70 5.58
C PHE A 1 3.15 16.52 4.64
N ILE A 2 4.21 15.71 4.43
CA ILE A 2 4.18 14.50 3.59
C ILE A 2 4.51 13.30 4.46
N GLY A 3 3.68 12.26 4.40
CA GLY A 3 3.85 11.01 5.16
C GLY A 3 4.18 9.79 4.29
N ILE A 4 4.35 8.64 4.94
CA ILE A 4 4.58 7.31 4.35
C ILE A 4 3.52 6.35 4.96
N ASP A 5 3.56 5.08 4.56
CA ASP A 5 2.65 3.96 4.86
C ASP A 5 1.35 3.99 4.06
N GLY A 6 0.66 5.13 4.03
CA GLY A 6 -0.57 5.27 3.25
C GLY A 6 -1.66 4.28 3.64
N LEU A 7 -1.72 3.88 4.92
CA LEU A 7 -2.78 3.01 5.43
C LEU A 7 -4.15 3.71 5.34
N PRO A 8 -5.21 3.02 4.87
CA PRO A 8 -6.52 3.64 4.64
C PRO A 8 -7.09 4.39 5.85
N ASN A 9 -7.12 3.77 7.03
CA ASN A 9 -7.70 4.38 8.24
C ASN A 9 -6.74 5.34 8.98
N GLU A 10 -5.53 5.58 8.44
CA GLU A 10 -4.52 6.45 9.04
C GLU A 10 -4.11 7.52 8.03
N GLY A 11 -2.97 7.34 7.34
CA GLY A 11 -2.39 8.34 6.45
C GLY A 11 -3.34 8.81 5.35
N VAL A 12 -4.16 7.91 4.77
CA VAL A 12 -5.15 8.30 3.74
C VAL A 12 -6.26 9.13 4.35
N GLN A 13 -6.77 8.75 5.53
CA GLN A 13 -7.74 9.57 6.26
C GLN A 13 -7.17 10.95 6.62
N MET A 14 -5.91 11.03 7.04
CA MET A 14 -5.25 12.29 7.35
C MET A 14 -5.13 13.19 6.11
N VAL A 15 -4.82 12.61 4.93
CA VAL A 15 -4.87 13.35 3.66
C VAL A 15 -6.30 13.79 3.34
N ASN A 16 -7.29 12.92 3.52
CA ASN A 16 -8.69 13.23 3.29
C ASN A 16 -9.21 14.33 4.24
N LYS A 17 -8.71 14.42 5.47
CA LYS A 17 -9.02 15.49 6.43
C LYS A 17 -8.21 16.77 6.20
N GLY A 18 -7.18 16.72 5.35
CA GLY A 18 -6.29 17.86 5.07
C GLY A 18 -5.18 18.07 6.09
N GLU A 19 -4.95 17.10 6.98
CA GLU A 19 -3.88 17.09 7.98
C GLU A 19 -2.53 16.77 7.32
N LEU A 20 -2.55 15.88 6.31
CA LEU A 20 -1.42 15.62 5.42
C LEU A 20 -1.69 16.16 4.02
N THR A 21 -0.64 16.67 3.38
CA THR A 21 -0.67 17.08 1.98
C THR A 21 -0.63 15.86 1.06
N ALA A 22 0.15 14.86 1.45
CA ALA A 22 0.29 13.60 0.74
C ALA A 22 0.74 12.49 1.68
N THR A 23 0.45 11.25 1.31
CA THR A 23 1.09 10.04 1.83
C THR A 23 1.42 9.09 0.68
N PHE A 24 2.33 8.16 0.87
CA PHE A 24 2.69 7.17 -0.15
C PHE A 24 2.45 5.77 0.40
N THR A 25 1.84 4.90 -0.39
CA THR A 25 1.62 3.53 0.05
C THR A 25 2.93 2.79 0.19
N TYR A 26 3.12 2.19 1.35
CA TYR A 26 4.09 1.13 1.58
C TYR A 26 3.28 -0.14 1.83
N VAL A 27 2.87 -0.79 0.72
CA VAL A 27 1.96 -1.93 0.79
C VAL A 27 2.56 -3.06 1.63
N THR A 28 1.74 -3.65 2.48
CA THR A 28 2.20 -4.72 3.37
C THR A 28 2.57 -5.96 2.53
N PRO A 29 3.76 -6.55 2.74
CA PRO A 29 4.26 -7.59 1.86
C PRO A 29 3.66 -8.98 2.13
N GLY A 30 2.79 -9.13 3.14
CA GLY A 30 2.38 -10.45 3.65
C GLY A 30 1.75 -11.35 2.59
N ALA A 31 0.83 -10.82 1.78
CA ALA A 31 0.18 -11.60 0.72
C ALA A 31 1.18 -12.03 -0.37
N GLU A 32 2.10 -11.15 -0.76
CA GLU A 32 3.14 -11.49 -1.73
C GLU A 32 4.14 -12.49 -1.16
N GLY A 33 4.56 -12.31 0.10
CA GLY A 33 5.44 -13.24 0.79
C GLY A 33 4.88 -14.66 0.83
N LEU A 34 3.58 -14.83 1.12
CA LEU A 34 2.93 -16.14 1.08
C LEU A 34 2.89 -16.73 -0.34
N ARG A 35 2.59 -15.93 -1.36
CA ARG A 35 2.63 -16.41 -2.76
C ARG A 35 4.02 -16.92 -3.14
N GLN A 36 5.08 -16.21 -2.75
CA GLN A 36 6.45 -16.62 -3.03
C GLN A 36 6.86 -17.87 -2.24
N ALA A 37 6.44 -17.99 -0.97
CA ALA A 37 6.68 -19.17 -0.18
C ALA A 37 6.05 -20.42 -0.82
N ILE A 38 4.80 -20.32 -1.29
CA ILE A 38 4.10 -21.42 -1.98
C ILE A 38 4.85 -21.82 -3.27
N LYS A 39 5.23 -20.83 -4.11
CA LYS A 39 6.01 -21.09 -5.33
C LYS A 39 7.32 -21.83 -5.04
N PHE A 40 8.06 -21.36 -4.04
CA PHE A 40 9.32 -21.97 -3.64
C PHE A 40 9.13 -23.43 -3.19
N LEU A 41 8.10 -23.70 -2.37
CA LEU A 41 7.77 -25.05 -1.90
C LEU A 41 7.33 -25.99 -3.04
N ASN A 42 6.75 -25.44 -4.11
CA ASN A 42 6.39 -26.18 -5.33
C ASN A 42 7.58 -26.43 -6.28
N GLY A 43 8.79 -26.01 -5.91
CA GLY A 43 9.99 -26.14 -6.76
C GLY A 43 10.02 -25.13 -7.92
N GLU A 44 9.18 -24.10 -7.90
CA GLU A 44 9.22 -23.03 -8.90
C GLU A 44 10.42 -22.11 -8.64
N LYS A 45 10.90 -21.47 -9.71
CA LYS A 45 11.91 -20.42 -9.58
C LYS A 45 11.26 -19.17 -8.98
N VAL A 46 11.85 -18.67 -7.90
CA VAL A 46 11.50 -17.40 -7.26
C VAL A 46 12.60 -16.37 -7.46
N GLU A 47 12.21 -15.11 -7.63
CA GLU A 47 13.15 -14.00 -7.73
C GLU A 47 13.67 -13.64 -6.34
N LYS A 48 14.96 -13.27 -6.25
CA LYS A 48 15.58 -12.88 -4.96
C LYS A 48 15.05 -11.54 -4.42
N THR A 49 14.58 -10.68 -5.33
CA THR A 49 14.08 -9.35 -5.01
C THR A 49 12.79 -9.12 -5.78
N ILE A 50 11.75 -8.69 -5.06
CA ILE A 50 10.47 -8.28 -5.63
C ILE A 50 10.18 -6.86 -5.17
N THR A 51 9.93 -5.98 -6.12
CA THR A 51 9.55 -4.59 -5.84
C THR A 51 8.04 -4.49 -5.87
N LEU A 52 7.44 -4.10 -4.73
CA LEU A 52 6.01 -3.82 -4.65
C LEU A 52 5.72 -2.38 -5.11
N PRO A 53 4.56 -2.13 -5.73
CA PRO A 53 4.21 -0.80 -6.19
C PRO A 53 3.98 0.15 -5.00
N THR A 54 4.23 1.43 -5.25
CA THR A 54 3.83 2.52 -4.35
C THR A 54 2.88 3.44 -5.11
N GLU A 55 1.91 3.97 -4.40
CA GLU A 55 0.93 4.93 -4.90
C GLU A 55 1.07 6.23 -4.11
N LYS A 56 1.15 7.35 -4.83
CA LYS A 56 1.05 8.68 -4.23
C LYS A 56 -0.42 8.97 -3.94
N ILE A 57 -0.73 9.23 -2.68
CA ILE A 57 -2.06 9.63 -2.24
C ILE A 57 -2.05 11.09 -1.85
N THR A 58 -2.92 11.85 -2.48
CA THR A 58 -3.14 13.28 -2.29
C THR A 58 -4.64 13.55 -2.17
N LYS A 59 -5.03 14.81 -2.03
CA LYS A 59 -6.45 15.17 -1.87
C LYS A 59 -7.30 14.71 -3.06
N GLU A 60 -6.70 14.60 -4.24
CA GLU A 60 -7.35 14.22 -5.50
C GLU A 60 -7.83 12.76 -5.53
N ASN A 61 -7.16 11.84 -4.83
CA ASN A 61 -7.52 10.41 -4.83
C ASN A 61 -7.86 9.83 -3.45
N ALA A 62 -7.58 10.52 -2.34
CA ALA A 62 -7.78 9.98 -0.99
C ALA A 62 -9.22 9.50 -0.72
N ALA A 63 -10.24 10.23 -1.19
CA ALA A 63 -11.64 9.83 -1.01
C ALA A 63 -11.98 8.52 -1.72
N GLN A 64 -11.41 8.29 -2.91
CA GLN A 64 -11.61 7.07 -3.67
C GLN A 64 -10.93 5.88 -2.98
N VAL A 65 -9.68 6.07 -2.51
CA VAL A 65 -8.94 5.03 -1.77
C VAL A 65 -9.69 4.59 -0.51
N LEU A 66 -10.27 5.52 0.25
CA LEU A 66 -11.08 5.17 1.43
C LEU A 66 -12.29 4.30 1.05
N LYS A 67 -13.04 4.74 0.04
CA LYS A 67 -14.22 4.01 -0.44
C LYS A 67 -13.88 2.59 -0.89
N ASP A 68 -12.78 2.42 -1.63
CA ASP A 68 -12.33 1.11 -2.11
C ASP A 68 -11.89 0.17 -0.98
N ASN A 69 -11.57 0.73 0.19
CA ASN A 69 -11.22 0.00 1.41
C ASN A 69 -12.37 -0.07 2.44
N GLY A 70 -13.59 0.31 2.05
CA GLY A 70 -14.78 0.23 2.91
C GLY A 70 -14.84 1.28 4.02
N LEU A 71 -14.18 2.43 3.82
CA LEU A 71 -14.10 3.56 4.75
C LEU A 71 -14.74 4.83 4.20
#